data_AF-A0AAD9BRA8-F1
#
_entry.id   AF-A0AAD9BRA8-F1
#
_cell.length_a   1.000
_cell.length_b   1.000
_cell.length_c   1.000
_cell.angle_alpha   90.00
_cell.angle_beta   90.00
_cell.angle_gamma   90.00
#
_symmetry.space_group_name_H-M   'P 1'
#
loop_
_entity.id
_entity.type
_entity.pdbx_description
1 polymer ?
#
loop_
_entity_poly.entity_id
_entity_poly.type
_entity_poly.pdbx_seq_one_letter_code
_entity_poly.pdbx_strand_id
1 'polypeptide(L)'
;MMQHERNPTRAMCHSIVRTIIRSHQKSFADISRRGEVVGDGCPSLLQQVKTRVEYKSRNNTLARRRRGREGRQHTGVAGESRLMRGPDDQYGCVRWCPTDLPEGETEATLEDLKRALRNIYSEEGMGRAERSEPLMERTYVILRRYLNRMPAPAMLEVKEEWPFLFSQRGLFSHFGLLTDVNILQKLQEALGQRGQTILQFCQTLDNPKVREVLASYEPEASEKAACILLLLMVYFKEPTEKLMLEVDTCATAADVVNTAALPSTPCLIIQARFSHLHRDSDAFTVCFLGINPEKGSKAKKRSSINPHVSTLHRKLIDFEWSA
;
A
#
# COMPACT_ATOMS: atom_id res chain seq x y z
N MET A 1 -33.18 27.75 -5.35
CA MET A 1 -31.76 27.63 -5.78
C MET A 1 -31.28 26.23 -5.47
N MET A 2 -30.87 25.43 -6.48
CA MET A 2 -30.33 24.10 -6.21
C MET A 2 -29.06 24.20 -5.36
N GLN A 3 -29.06 23.50 -4.22
CA GLN A 3 -27.87 23.34 -3.39
C GLN A 3 -26.77 22.74 -4.26
N HIS A 4 -25.69 23.49 -4.47
CA HIS A 4 -24.55 23.00 -5.24
C HIS A 4 -23.83 21.94 -4.41
N GLU A 5 -24.00 20.66 -4.77
CA GLU A 5 -23.17 19.59 -4.23
C GLU A 5 -21.70 19.88 -4.57
N ARG A 6 -20.88 20.17 -3.55
CA ARG A 6 -19.46 20.51 -3.72
C ARG A 6 -18.61 19.35 -4.27
N ASN A 7 -19.14 18.13 -4.35
CA ASN A 7 -18.43 16.95 -4.84
C ASN A 7 -19.36 16.04 -5.66
N PRO A 8 -19.49 16.25 -6.99
CA PRO A 8 -20.36 15.44 -7.83
C PRO A 8 -19.99 13.94 -7.81
N THR A 9 -21.02 13.11 -7.80
CA THR A 9 -20.87 11.64 -7.83
C THR A 9 -20.21 11.18 -9.13
N ARG A 10 -19.64 9.97 -9.14
CA ARG A 10 -19.04 9.39 -10.36
C ARG A 10 -20.05 9.32 -11.50
N ALA A 11 -21.31 9.00 -11.22
CA ALA A 11 -22.39 8.95 -12.21
C ALA A 11 -22.67 10.33 -12.83
N MET A 12 -22.68 11.39 -12.02
CA MET A 12 -22.85 12.76 -12.51
C MET A 12 -21.69 13.18 -13.43
N CYS A 13 -20.45 12.92 -13.01
CA CYS A 13 -19.27 13.17 -13.85
C CYS A 13 -19.34 12.36 -15.16
N HIS A 14 -19.80 11.11 -15.08
CA HIS A 14 -19.94 10.23 -16.23
C HIS A 14 -20.98 10.75 -17.24
N SER A 15 -22.08 11.33 -16.78
CA SER A 15 -23.09 11.95 -17.66
C SER A 15 -22.51 13.13 -18.44
N ILE A 16 -21.73 13.98 -17.77
CA ILE A 16 -21.05 15.13 -18.39
C ILE A 16 -20.05 14.64 -19.44
N VAL A 17 -19.25 13.64 -19.08
CA VAL A 17 -18.23 13.06 -19.97
C VAL A 17 -18.84 12.41 -21.20
N ARG A 18 -19.94 11.65 -21.06
CA ARG A 18 -20.70 11.13 -22.20
C ARG A 18 -21.19 12.24 -23.12
N THR A 19 -21.64 13.35 -22.56
CA THR A 19 -22.11 14.49 -23.36
C THR A 19 -20.98 15.11 -24.18
N ILE A 20 -19.81 15.32 -23.56
CA ILE A 20 -18.62 15.86 -24.24
C ILE A 20 -18.18 14.92 -25.38
N ILE A 21 -18.15 13.61 -25.13
CA ILE A 21 -17.71 12.62 -26.11
C ILE A 21 -18.70 12.51 -27.27
N ARG A 22 -20.01 12.62 -27.04
CA ARG A 22 -21.00 12.67 -28.12
C ARG A 22 -20.77 13.84 -29.07
N SER A 23 -20.36 15.00 -28.56
CA SER A 23 -20.07 16.19 -29.38
C SER A 23 -18.67 16.18 -30.01
N HIS A 24 -17.69 15.58 -29.33
CA HIS A 24 -16.26 15.74 -29.66
C HIS A 24 -15.52 14.41 -29.58
N GLN A 25 -16.08 13.38 -30.22
CA GLN A 25 -15.61 12.01 -30.12
C GLN A 25 -14.13 11.86 -30.53
N LYS A 26 -13.72 12.48 -31.65
CA LYS A 26 -12.34 12.40 -32.15
C LYS A 26 -11.30 13.02 -31.22
N SER A 27 -11.73 13.92 -30.32
CA SER A 27 -10.82 14.64 -29.43
C SER A 27 -10.73 14.02 -28.03
N PHE A 28 -11.79 13.34 -27.58
CA PHE A 28 -11.90 12.92 -26.19
C PHE A 28 -12.34 11.48 -25.96
N ALA A 29 -12.80 10.77 -26.98
CA ALA A 29 -13.15 9.35 -26.83
C ALA A 29 -11.87 8.52 -26.75
N ASP A 30 -11.92 7.46 -25.95
CA ASP A 30 -10.90 6.41 -25.98
C ASP A 30 -11.03 5.62 -27.28
N ILE A 31 -10.04 5.78 -28.18
CA ILE A 31 -10.00 5.16 -29.51
C ILE A 31 -8.83 4.16 -29.55
N SER A 32 -9.09 2.95 -30.03
CA SER A 32 -8.10 1.89 -30.21
C SER A 32 -7.16 2.20 -31.39
N ARG A 33 -6.05 1.47 -31.51
CA ARG A 33 -5.15 1.58 -32.66
C ARG A 33 -5.79 1.28 -34.00
N ARG A 34 -6.91 0.54 -34.00
CA ARG A 34 -7.70 0.23 -35.19
C ARG A 34 -8.74 1.30 -35.52
N GLY A 35 -8.80 2.39 -34.74
CA GLY A 35 -9.74 3.49 -34.93
C GLY A 35 -11.12 3.24 -34.30
N GLU A 36 -11.29 2.18 -33.52
CA GLU A 36 -12.56 1.81 -32.89
C GLU A 36 -12.70 2.41 -31.49
N VAL A 37 -13.92 2.78 -31.10
CA VAL A 37 -14.19 3.30 -29.76
C VAL A 37 -14.10 2.18 -28.74
N VAL A 38 -13.27 2.35 -27.72
CA VAL A 38 -13.09 1.36 -26.65
C VAL A 38 -14.20 1.53 -25.60
N GLY A 39 -15.03 0.50 -25.43
CA GLY A 39 -16.15 0.53 -24.49
C GLY A 39 -17.15 1.64 -24.84
N ASP A 40 -17.40 2.58 -23.92
CA ASP A 40 -18.20 3.77 -24.19
C ASP A 40 -17.36 5.04 -24.43
N GLY A 41 -16.05 4.89 -24.63
CA GLY A 41 -15.09 5.97 -24.92
C GLY A 41 -14.85 6.94 -23.76
N CYS A 42 -15.54 6.77 -22.63
CA CYS A 42 -15.52 7.68 -21.48
C CYS A 42 -14.41 7.48 -20.43
N PRO A 43 -13.77 6.31 -20.25
CA PRO A 43 -12.89 6.05 -19.13
C PRO A 43 -11.80 7.10 -18.87
N SER A 44 -11.01 7.49 -19.87
CA SER A 44 -9.90 8.43 -19.67
C SER A 44 -10.38 9.82 -19.27
N LEU A 45 -11.37 10.38 -19.99
CA LEU A 45 -11.90 11.71 -19.69
C LEU A 45 -12.62 11.72 -18.33
N LEU A 46 -13.33 10.64 -17.98
CA LEU A 46 -13.96 10.47 -16.68
C LEU A 46 -12.94 10.50 -15.55
N GLN A 47 -11.82 9.80 -15.72
CA GLN A 47 -10.75 9.81 -14.75
C GLN A 47 -10.15 11.21 -14.56
N GLN A 48 -9.91 11.94 -15.65
CA GLN A 48 -9.43 13.33 -15.60
C GLN A 48 -10.42 14.26 -14.88
N VAL A 49 -11.71 14.18 -15.20
CA VAL A 49 -12.77 14.98 -14.57
C VAL A 49 -12.87 14.67 -13.08
N LYS A 50 -12.88 13.40 -12.68
CA LYS A 50 -12.92 13.02 -11.25
C LYS A 50 -11.71 13.53 -10.49
N THR A 51 -10.53 13.39 -11.08
CA THR A 51 -9.28 13.90 -10.51
C THR A 51 -9.36 15.43 -10.31
N ARG A 52 -9.90 16.18 -11.27
CA ARG A 52 -10.10 17.65 -11.16
C ARG A 52 -11.12 18.05 -10.10
N VAL A 53 -12.23 17.32 -9.99
CA VAL A 53 -13.24 17.52 -8.94
C VAL A 53 -12.59 17.34 -7.56
N GLU A 54 -11.83 16.25 -7.39
CA GLU A 54 -11.12 15.97 -6.14
C GLU A 54 -10.09 17.06 -5.80
N TYR A 55 -9.33 17.57 -6.77
CA TYR A 55 -8.42 18.70 -6.55
C TYR A 55 -9.14 19.94 -6.02
N LYS A 56 -10.33 20.25 -6.56
CA LYS A 56 -11.11 21.44 -6.17
C LYS A 56 -11.74 21.28 -4.77
N SER A 57 -12.11 20.05 -4.38
CA SER A 57 -12.76 19.77 -3.10
C SER A 57 -11.81 19.64 -1.89
N ARG A 58 -10.49 19.74 -2.10
CA ARG A 58 -9.44 19.45 -1.08
C ARG A 58 -9.48 20.32 0.19
N ASN A 59 -10.02 21.54 0.15
CA ASN A 59 -10.01 22.46 1.30
C ASN A 59 -11.24 22.31 2.22
N ASN A 60 -12.10 21.31 2.00
CA ASN A 60 -13.25 21.06 2.86
C ASN A 60 -12.91 20.10 4.00
N THR A 61 -12.34 20.63 5.08
CA THR A 61 -11.92 19.87 6.27
C THR A 61 -13.08 19.12 6.95
N LEU A 62 -14.33 19.58 6.78
CA LEU A 62 -15.55 18.96 7.34
C LEU A 62 -16.08 17.80 6.49
N ALA A 63 -15.61 17.65 5.24
CA ALA A 63 -15.90 16.49 4.39
C ALA A 63 -14.88 15.34 4.57
N ARG A 64 -13.95 15.47 5.53
CA ARG A 64 -12.85 14.51 5.80
C ARG A 64 -13.31 13.13 6.27
N ARG A 65 -14.52 13.01 6.82
CA ARG A 65 -15.18 11.72 6.95
C ARG A 65 -15.92 11.50 5.63
N ARG A 66 -15.42 10.61 4.76
CA ARG A 66 -16.28 10.10 3.70
C ARG A 66 -17.47 9.51 4.43
N ARG A 67 -18.67 10.08 4.23
CA ARG A 67 -19.92 9.43 4.68
C ARG A 67 -19.81 7.99 4.24
N GLY A 68 -19.90 7.07 5.21
CA GLY A 68 -19.88 5.65 4.92
C GLY A 68 -20.81 5.41 3.74
N ARG A 69 -20.32 4.74 2.71
CA ARG A 69 -21.27 4.05 1.82
C ARG A 69 -22.04 3.15 2.78
N GLU A 70 -23.31 3.47 3.02
CA GLU A 70 -24.27 2.48 3.50
C GLU A 70 -24.11 1.31 2.54
N GLY A 71 -23.37 0.30 3.01
CA GLY A 71 -23.07 -0.86 2.23
C GLY A 71 -24.40 -1.50 1.88
N ARG A 72 -24.66 -1.63 0.58
CA ARG A 72 -25.48 -2.72 0.06
C ARG A 72 -25.13 -3.95 0.88
N GLN A 73 -26.11 -4.48 1.59
CA GLN A 73 -26.00 -5.77 2.26
C GLN A 73 -25.49 -6.76 1.20
N HIS A 74 -24.20 -7.06 1.24
CA HIS A 74 -23.68 -8.18 0.50
C HIS A 74 -24.24 -9.39 1.22
N THR A 75 -25.18 -10.08 0.56
CA THR A 75 -25.64 -11.41 0.91
C THR A 75 -24.45 -12.36 0.81
N GLY A 76 -23.63 -12.38 1.86
CA GLY A 76 -22.56 -13.33 2.10
C GLY A 76 -23.00 -14.31 3.18
N VAL A 77 -22.70 -15.58 2.96
CA VAL A 77 -23.12 -16.75 3.73
C VAL A 77 -22.87 -16.56 5.24
N ALA A 78 -23.87 -16.93 6.04
CA ALA A 78 -23.81 -16.91 7.50
C ALA A 78 -22.65 -17.79 8.01
N GLY A 79 -21.74 -17.21 8.82
CA GLY A 79 -20.73 -18.00 9.52
C GLY A 79 -19.47 -17.28 10.01
N GLU A 80 -19.09 -16.13 9.44
CA GLU A 80 -17.90 -15.40 9.89
C GLU A 80 -18.29 -14.11 10.62
N SER A 81 -18.00 -14.03 11.91
CA SER A 81 -18.09 -12.79 12.70
C SER A 81 -17.03 -11.80 12.21
N ARG A 82 -17.32 -11.10 11.10
CA ARG A 82 -16.47 -10.02 10.58
C ARG A 82 -16.84 -8.72 11.27
N LEU A 83 -15.88 -8.16 12.02
CA LEU A 83 -15.96 -6.85 12.64
C LEU A 83 -16.47 -5.79 11.64
N MET A 84 -17.46 -4.99 12.05
CA MET A 84 -18.14 -4.01 11.20
C MET A 84 -17.16 -2.99 10.56
N ARG A 85 -17.33 -2.74 9.25
CA ARG A 85 -16.49 -1.81 8.47
C ARG A 85 -16.82 -0.35 8.83
N GLY A 86 -15.85 0.36 9.40
CA GLY A 86 -15.99 1.79 9.70
C GLY A 86 -15.85 2.70 8.47
N PRO A 87 -16.19 4.01 8.58
CA PRO A 87 -16.03 4.96 7.49
C PRO A 87 -14.56 5.17 7.13
N ASP A 88 -14.22 5.06 5.83
CA ASP A 88 -12.87 5.31 5.33
C ASP A 88 -12.36 6.71 5.74
N ASP A 89 -11.19 6.78 6.38
CA ASP A 89 -10.49 8.03 6.64
C ASP A 89 -9.72 8.55 5.39
N GLN A 90 -9.02 9.68 5.53
CA GLN A 90 -8.28 10.31 4.43
C GLN A 90 -7.15 9.42 3.85
N TYR A 91 -6.68 8.43 4.60
CA TYR A 91 -5.61 7.51 4.23
C TYR A 91 -6.14 6.11 3.84
N GLY A 92 -7.47 5.93 3.83
CA GLY A 92 -8.11 4.65 3.52
C GLY A 92 -8.19 3.69 4.71
N CYS A 93 -7.95 4.18 5.93
CA CYS A 93 -8.15 3.36 7.13
C CYS A 93 -9.64 3.30 7.45
N VAL A 94 -10.19 2.09 7.52
CA VAL A 94 -11.58 1.83 7.92
C VAL A 94 -11.71 1.68 9.44
N ARG A 95 -10.61 1.34 10.13
CA ARG A 95 -10.57 1.06 11.57
C ARG A 95 -9.45 1.85 12.27
N TRP A 96 -9.33 3.15 11.97
CA TRP A 96 -8.28 4.01 12.53
C TRP A 96 -8.33 4.14 14.06
N CYS A 97 -9.53 4.30 14.63
CA CYS A 97 -9.76 4.49 16.07
C CYS A 97 -11.05 3.76 16.49
N PRO A 98 -11.03 2.42 16.58
CA PRO A 98 -12.18 1.65 17.06
C PRO A 98 -12.50 2.02 18.51
N THR A 99 -13.78 2.11 18.83
CA THR A 99 -14.30 2.36 20.19
C THR A 99 -14.93 1.12 20.81
N ASP A 100 -15.48 0.25 19.97
CA ASP A 100 -16.26 -0.90 20.40
C ASP A 100 -15.32 -2.03 20.82
N LEU A 101 -15.60 -2.60 22.00
CA LEU A 101 -14.90 -3.79 22.47
C LEU A 101 -15.43 -5.02 21.72
N PRO A 102 -14.59 -6.05 21.48
CA PRO A 102 -15.08 -7.31 20.92
C PRO A 102 -16.16 -7.95 21.81
N GLU A 103 -17.02 -8.77 21.21
CA GLU A 103 -18.09 -9.44 21.96
C GLU A 103 -17.55 -10.28 23.12
N GLY A 104 -18.13 -10.11 24.31
CA GLY A 104 -17.71 -10.80 25.52
C GLY A 104 -16.44 -10.25 26.17
N GLU A 105 -15.85 -9.18 25.64
CA GLU A 105 -14.65 -8.56 26.20
C GLU A 105 -14.95 -7.33 27.07
N THR A 106 -14.07 -7.12 28.03
CA THR A 106 -13.99 -5.93 28.88
C THR A 106 -12.59 -5.33 28.78
N GLU A 107 -12.40 -4.10 29.24
CA GLU A 107 -11.05 -3.49 29.27
C GLU A 107 -10.05 -4.35 30.07
N ALA A 108 -10.50 -4.97 31.17
CA ALA A 108 -9.66 -5.84 31.99
C ALA A 108 -9.23 -7.12 31.26
N THR A 109 -10.16 -7.78 30.58
CA THR A 109 -9.85 -9.00 29.82
C THR A 109 -8.93 -8.71 28.63
N LEU A 110 -9.07 -7.54 27.98
CA LEU A 110 -8.15 -7.13 26.93
C LEU A 110 -6.73 -6.86 27.45
N GLU A 111 -6.57 -6.28 28.64
CA GLU A 111 -5.26 -6.11 29.27
C GLU A 111 -4.65 -7.46 29.71
N ASP A 112 -5.48 -8.43 30.11
CA ASP A 112 -5.02 -9.80 30.37
C ASP A 112 -4.54 -10.50 29.09
N LEU A 113 -5.26 -10.35 27.98
CA LEU A 113 -4.83 -10.84 26.66
C LEU A 113 -3.53 -10.18 26.19
N LYS A 114 -3.37 -8.86 26.43
CA LYS A 114 -2.11 -8.15 26.15
C LYS A 114 -0.97 -8.69 27.02
N ARG A 115 -1.22 -8.98 28.29
CA ARG A 115 -0.21 -9.61 29.17
C ARG A 115 0.18 -11.00 28.66
N ALA A 116 -0.79 -11.80 28.23
CA ALA A 116 -0.54 -13.10 27.61
C ALA A 116 0.32 -12.99 26.35
N LEU A 117 0.07 -12.00 25.47
CA LEU A 117 0.92 -11.70 24.31
C LEU A 117 2.37 -11.44 24.74
N ARG A 118 2.59 -10.65 25.79
CA ARG A 118 3.95 -10.36 26.30
C ARG A 118 4.62 -11.62 26.85
N ASN A 119 3.89 -12.45 27.59
CA ASN A 119 4.41 -13.71 28.13
C ASN A 119 4.84 -14.68 27.03
N ILE A 120 4.02 -14.85 26.00
CA ILE A 120 4.36 -15.69 24.83
C ILE A 120 5.67 -15.21 24.21
N TYR A 121 5.82 -13.89 24.05
CA TYR A 121 7.04 -13.32 23.49
C TYR A 121 8.26 -13.51 24.40
N SER A 122 8.12 -13.37 25.72
CA SER A 122 9.24 -13.55 26.64
C SER A 122 9.70 -15.01 26.77
N GLU A 123 8.78 -15.96 26.68
CA GLU A 123 9.08 -17.39 26.85
C GLU A 123 9.61 -18.02 25.54
N GLU A 124 9.04 -17.66 24.40
CA GLU A 124 9.25 -18.37 23.13
C GLU A 124 9.68 -17.45 21.95
N GLY A 125 9.77 -16.13 22.17
CA GLY A 125 10.18 -15.16 21.16
C GLY A 125 9.19 -15.02 19.98
N MET A 126 9.71 -14.74 18.78
CA MET A 126 8.90 -14.59 17.56
C MET A 126 8.45 -15.92 16.92
N GLY A 127 8.94 -17.06 17.41
CA GLY A 127 8.76 -18.39 16.79
C GLY A 127 7.31 -18.89 16.76
N ARG A 128 6.40 -18.30 17.54
CA ARG A 128 4.97 -18.65 17.56
C ARG A 128 4.02 -17.47 17.29
N ALA A 129 4.38 -16.64 16.31
CA ALA A 129 3.49 -15.57 15.82
C ALA A 129 2.08 -16.06 15.43
N GLU A 130 1.92 -17.33 15.08
CA GLU A 130 0.61 -17.93 14.81
C GLU A 130 -0.31 -17.98 16.03
N ARG A 131 0.24 -18.28 17.23
CA ARG A 131 -0.55 -18.34 18.46
C ARG A 131 -0.93 -16.94 18.95
N SER A 132 -0.14 -15.92 18.61
CA SER A 132 -0.41 -14.55 19.02
C SER A 132 -1.41 -13.83 18.11
N GLU A 133 -1.64 -14.31 16.89
CA GLU A 133 -2.51 -13.65 15.90
C GLU A 133 -3.96 -13.47 16.41
N PRO A 134 -4.65 -14.48 16.98
CA PRO A 134 -6.00 -14.27 17.51
C PRO A 134 -6.06 -13.29 18.68
N LEU A 135 -5.01 -13.28 19.52
CA LEU A 135 -4.89 -12.34 20.63
C LEU A 135 -4.66 -10.91 20.12
N MET A 136 -3.80 -10.73 19.12
CA MET A 136 -3.53 -9.44 18.47
C MET A 136 -4.80 -8.87 17.82
N GLU A 137 -5.61 -9.71 17.16
CA GLU A 137 -6.89 -9.27 16.59
C GLU A 137 -7.90 -8.87 17.67
N ARG A 138 -8.08 -9.67 18.73
CA ARG A 138 -8.99 -9.32 19.85
C ARG A 138 -8.56 -8.04 20.55
N THR A 139 -7.26 -7.84 20.73
CA THR A 139 -6.70 -6.66 21.41
C THR A 139 -6.49 -5.46 20.47
N TYR A 140 -6.91 -5.54 19.21
CA TYR A 140 -6.71 -4.49 18.21
C TYR A 140 -7.17 -3.11 18.68
N VAL A 141 -8.29 -3.05 19.43
CA VAL A 141 -8.85 -1.80 19.95
C VAL A 141 -7.90 -1.08 20.91
N ILE A 142 -7.32 -1.81 21.87
CA ILE A 142 -6.37 -1.23 22.83
C ILE A 142 -5.00 -0.98 22.20
N LEU A 143 -4.59 -1.78 21.20
CA LEU A 143 -3.41 -1.49 20.37
C LEU A 143 -3.54 -0.16 19.63
N ARG A 144 -4.66 0.07 18.92
CA ARG A 144 -4.89 1.35 18.22
C ARG A 144 -5.00 2.52 19.18
N ARG A 145 -5.64 2.34 20.34
CA ARG A 145 -5.68 3.35 21.40
C ARG A 145 -4.27 3.70 21.92
N TYR A 146 -3.41 2.70 22.09
CA TYR A 146 -2.01 2.87 22.48
C TYR A 146 -1.21 3.65 21.42
N LEU A 147 -1.31 3.22 20.15
CA LEU A 147 -0.60 3.86 19.03
C LEU A 147 -1.05 5.30 18.76
N ASN A 148 -2.31 5.63 19.06
CA ASN A 148 -2.88 6.96 18.85
C ASN A 148 -2.71 7.89 20.06
N ARG A 149 -1.94 7.49 21.09
CA ARG A 149 -1.64 8.37 22.23
C ARG A 149 -0.95 9.64 21.75
N MET A 150 -1.20 10.72 22.49
CA MET A 150 -0.54 12.00 22.31
C MET A 150 0.08 12.39 23.66
N PRO A 151 1.44 12.48 23.76
CA PRO A 151 2.42 12.27 22.69
C PRO A 151 2.45 10.81 22.19
N ALA A 152 2.90 10.63 20.95
CA ALA A 152 3.05 9.30 20.35
C ALA A 152 4.08 8.46 21.15
N PRO A 153 3.81 7.16 21.38
CA PRO A 153 4.73 6.29 22.11
C PRO A 153 6.04 6.12 21.34
N ALA A 154 7.16 5.95 22.06
CA ALA A 154 8.43 5.69 21.42
C ALA A 154 8.41 4.30 20.76
N MET A 155 9.12 4.12 19.64
CA MET A 155 9.12 2.84 18.92
C MET A 155 9.62 1.67 19.78
N LEU A 156 10.61 1.93 20.65
CA LEU A 156 11.10 0.94 21.59
C LEU A 156 10.00 0.48 22.55
N GLU A 157 9.24 1.43 23.11
CA GLU A 157 8.09 1.13 23.97
C GLU A 157 7.00 0.36 23.20
N VAL A 158 6.73 0.72 21.94
CA VAL A 158 5.76 -0.02 21.10
C VAL A 158 6.24 -1.46 20.89
N LYS A 159 7.54 -1.67 20.67
CA LYS A 159 8.13 -3.01 20.49
C LYS A 159 8.08 -3.84 21.77
N GLU A 160 8.26 -3.22 22.93
CA GLU A 160 8.17 -3.90 24.22
C GLU A 160 6.72 -4.24 24.62
N GLU A 161 5.78 -3.32 24.35
CA GLU A 161 4.36 -3.50 24.70
C GLU A 161 3.60 -4.36 23.69
N TRP A 162 3.99 -4.31 22.40
CA TRP A 162 3.32 -4.98 21.28
C TRP A 162 4.33 -5.68 20.35
N PRO A 163 5.12 -6.64 20.85
CA PRO A 163 6.23 -7.24 20.08
C PRO A 163 5.77 -7.89 18.78
N PHE A 164 4.61 -8.56 18.79
CA PHE A 164 4.08 -9.24 17.61
C PHE A 164 3.62 -8.31 16.49
N LEU A 165 3.45 -7.00 16.73
CA LEU A 165 3.23 -6.01 15.67
C LEU A 165 4.42 -5.94 14.69
N PHE A 166 5.61 -6.33 15.16
CA PHE A 166 6.85 -6.34 14.38
C PHE A 166 7.14 -7.70 13.73
N SER A 167 6.24 -8.68 13.89
CA SER A 167 6.26 -9.90 13.08
C SER A 167 5.61 -9.63 11.72
N GLN A 168 6.05 -10.34 10.68
CA GLN A 168 5.45 -10.22 9.34
C GLN A 168 3.93 -10.49 9.36
N ARG A 169 3.51 -11.57 10.05
CA ARG A 169 2.09 -11.93 10.22
C ARG A 169 1.33 -10.83 10.96
N GLY A 170 1.83 -10.39 12.11
CA GLY A 170 1.17 -9.35 12.92
C GLY A 170 1.07 -8.01 12.20
N LEU A 171 2.09 -7.62 11.43
CA LEU A 171 2.07 -6.40 10.63
C LEU A 171 1.00 -6.47 9.53
N PHE A 172 0.92 -7.57 8.80
CA PHE A 172 -0.08 -7.76 7.75
C PHE A 172 -1.49 -7.88 8.29
N SER A 173 -1.69 -8.60 9.40
CA SER A 173 -2.97 -8.69 10.10
C SER A 173 -3.43 -7.31 10.56
N HIS A 174 -2.56 -6.55 11.24
CA HIS A 174 -2.87 -5.17 11.65
C HIS A 174 -3.20 -4.27 10.45
N PHE A 175 -2.46 -4.37 9.34
CA PHE A 175 -2.74 -3.60 8.12
C PHE A 175 -4.09 -3.97 7.51
N GLY A 176 -4.40 -5.27 7.43
CA GLY A 176 -5.69 -5.77 6.95
C GLY A 176 -6.84 -5.29 7.82
N LEU A 177 -6.68 -5.30 9.14
CA LEU A 177 -7.67 -4.73 10.06
C LEU A 177 -7.81 -3.21 9.83
N LEU A 178 -6.71 -2.48 9.77
CA LEU A 178 -6.71 -1.02 9.63
C LEU A 178 -7.37 -0.55 8.34
N THR A 179 -7.12 -1.24 7.22
CA THR A 179 -7.43 -0.75 5.86
C THR A 179 -8.48 -1.57 5.11
N ASP A 180 -8.84 -2.76 5.60
CA ASP A 180 -9.66 -3.75 4.89
C ASP A 180 -9.00 -4.24 3.58
N VAL A 181 -7.68 -4.16 3.51
CA VAL A 181 -6.88 -4.56 2.34
C VAL A 181 -5.95 -5.69 2.71
N ASN A 182 -6.14 -6.85 2.07
CA ASN A 182 -5.14 -7.92 2.10
C ASN A 182 -3.97 -7.53 1.19
N ILE A 183 -2.92 -6.93 1.77
CA ILE A 183 -1.79 -6.38 1.02
C ILE A 183 -1.00 -7.44 0.27
N LEU A 184 -0.85 -8.64 0.85
CA LEU A 184 -0.14 -9.75 0.23
C LEU A 184 -0.85 -10.20 -1.04
N GLN A 185 -2.15 -10.45 -0.95
CA GLN A 185 -2.97 -10.81 -2.11
C GLN A 185 -2.96 -9.70 -3.15
N LYS A 186 -3.12 -8.43 -2.74
CA LYS A 186 -3.14 -7.29 -3.68
C LYS A 186 -1.81 -7.09 -4.38
N LEU A 187 -0.70 -7.31 -3.68
CA LEU A 187 0.63 -7.26 -4.27
C LEU A 187 0.81 -8.37 -5.30
N GLN A 188 0.44 -9.61 -4.98
CA GLN A 188 0.49 -10.74 -5.92
C GLN A 188 -0.39 -10.50 -7.16
N GLU A 189 -1.63 -10.04 -6.98
CA GLU A 189 -2.53 -9.66 -8.08
C GLU A 189 -1.90 -8.58 -8.97
N ALA A 190 -1.33 -7.54 -8.36
CA ALA A 190 -0.70 -6.44 -9.09
C ALA A 190 0.57 -6.90 -9.85
N LEU A 191 1.39 -7.75 -9.25
CA LEU A 191 2.58 -8.33 -9.89
C LEU A 191 2.21 -9.27 -11.04
N GLY A 192 1.11 -10.03 -10.90
CA GLY A 192 0.58 -10.87 -11.96
C GLY A 192 0.09 -10.04 -13.16
N GLN A 193 -0.79 -9.06 -12.90
CA GLN A 193 -1.43 -8.25 -13.95
C GLN A 193 -0.48 -7.22 -14.56
N ARG A 194 0.13 -6.37 -13.73
CA ARG A 194 0.92 -5.21 -14.17
C ARG A 194 2.40 -5.49 -14.23
N GLY A 195 2.89 -6.47 -13.46
CA GLY A 195 4.30 -6.83 -13.48
C GLY A 195 4.75 -7.33 -14.85
N GLN A 196 3.86 -8.05 -15.56
CA GLN A 196 4.14 -8.47 -16.93
C GLN A 196 4.22 -7.28 -17.89
N THR A 197 3.28 -6.33 -17.79
CA THR A 197 3.30 -5.10 -18.59
C THR A 197 4.60 -4.32 -18.36
N ILE A 198 5.04 -4.19 -17.11
CA ILE A 198 6.28 -3.49 -16.77
C ILE A 198 7.49 -4.18 -17.40
N LEU A 199 7.58 -5.51 -17.31
CA LEU A 199 8.66 -6.29 -17.93
C LEU A 199 8.72 -6.05 -19.45
N GLN A 200 7.59 -6.21 -20.14
CA GLN A 200 7.49 -6.02 -21.58
C GLN A 200 7.78 -4.58 -22.00
N PHE A 201 7.26 -3.61 -21.28
CA PHE A 201 7.55 -2.21 -21.53
C PHE A 201 9.04 -1.92 -21.38
N CYS A 202 9.68 -2.41 -20.31
CA CYS A 202 11.12 -2.23 -20.09
C CYS A 202 11.98 -2.86 -21.19
N GLN A 203 11.57 -3.98 -21.79
CA GLN A 203 12.27 -4.58 -22.95
C GLN A 203 12.32 -3.64 -24.18
N THR A 204 11.36 -2.72 -24.31
CA THR A 204 11.35 -1.73 -25.41
C THR A 204 12.26 -0.52 -25.16
N LEU A 205 12.78 -0.37 -23.94
CA LEU A 205 13.62 0.76 -23.59
C LEU A 205 15.07 0.50 -24.02
N ASP A 206 15.65 1.44 -24.76
CA ASP A 206 17.09 1.43 -25.05
C ASP A 206 17.86 1.99 -23.84
N ASN A 207 18.07 1.14 -22.84
CA ASN A 207 18.86 1.46 -21.66
C ASN A 207 19.74 0.26 -21.26
N PRO A 208 21.08 0.42 -21.22
CA PRO A 208 21.99 -0.69 -20.93
C PRO A 208 21.76 -1.31 -19.54
N LYS A 209 21.41 -0.50 -18.52
CA LYS A 209 21.12 -1.00 -17.18
C LYS A 209 19.81 -1.80 -17.11
N VAL A 210 18.83 -1.43 -17.93
CA VAL A 210 17.59 -2.22 -18.04
C VAL A 210 17.90 -3.57 -18.68
N ARG A 211 18.74 -3.59 -19.72
CA ARG A 211 19.17 -4.83 -20.38
C ARG A 211 19.92 -5.76 -19.43
N GLU A 212 20.78 -5.21 -18.58
CA GLU A 212 21.51 -5.95 -17.55
C GLU A 212 20.56 -6.64 -16.54
N VAL A 213 19.59 -5.89 -16.00
CA VAL A 213 18.58 -6.44 -15.07
C VAL A 213 17.70 -7.50 -15.73
N LEU A 214 17.34 -7.32 -17.01
CA LEU A 214 16.56 -8.32 -17.75
C LEU A 214 17.37 -9.58 -18.06
N ALA A 215 18.68 -9.45 -18.31
CA ALA A 215 19.56 -10.58 -18.60
C ALA A 215 19.80 -11.47 -17.36
N SER A 216 19.69 -10.91 -16.15
CA SER A 216 19.80 -11.67 -14.90
C SER A 216 18.47 -12.27 -14.42
N TYR A 217 17.35 -11.96 -15.07
CA TYR A 217 16.04 -12.48 -14.70
C TYR A 217 15.72 -13.79 -15.42
N GLU A 218 15.58 -14.87 -14.63
CA GLU A 218 15.15 -16.18 -15.13
C GLU A 218 13.75 -16.51 -14.60
N PRO A 219 12.71 -16.65 -15.45
CA PRO A 219 11.31 -16.75 -14.99
C PRO A 219 11.04 -17.85 -13.95
N GLU A 220 11.75 -18.97 -14.03
CA GLU A 220 11.55 -20.12 -13.15
C GLU A 220 12.43 -20.08 -11.89
N ALA A 221 13.60 -19.44 -11.96
CA ALA A 221 14.56 -19.39 -10.85
C ALA A 221 14.51 -18.07 -10.05
N SER A 222 13.95 -17.01 -10.65
CA SER A 222 13.99 -15.65 -10.11
C SER A 222 12.69 -15.15 -9.52
N GLU A 223 12.83 -14.34 -8.46
CA GLU A 223 11.71 -13.65 -7.84
C GLU A 223 11.25 -12.47 -8.72
N LYS A 224 10.05 -12.60 -9.30
CA LYS A 224 9.47 -11.61 -10.22
C LYS A 224 9.32 -10.24 -9.55
N ALA A 225 8.98 -10.20 -8.26
CA ALA A 225 8.84 -8.95 -7.52
C ALA A 225 10.16 -8.17 -7.44
N ALA A 226 11.28 -8.87 -7.19
CA ALA A 226 12.60 -8.27 -7.11
C ALA A 226 13.04 -7.70 -8.47
N CYS A 227 12.84 -8.46 -9.56
CA CYS A 227 13.13 -7.98 -10.91
C CYS A 227 12.34 -6.70 -11.25
N ILE A 228 11.04 -6.68 -10.98
CA ILE A 228 10.19 -5.49 -11.24
C ILE A 228 10.67 -4.29 -10.42
N LEU A 229 11.01 -4.50 -9.14
CA LEU A 229 11.51 -3.42 -8.28
C LEU A 229 12.77 -2.78 -8.86
N LEU A 230 13.73 -3.60 -9.34
CA LEU A 230 14.95 -3.11 -9.96
C LEU A 230 14.70 -2.34 -11.25
N LEU A 231 13.82 -2.86 -12.11
CA LEU A 231 13.45 -2.18 -13.34
C LEU A 231 12.85 -0.81 -13.05
N LEU A 232 12.00 -0.70 -12.04
CA LEU A 232 11.44 0.57 -11.59
C LEU A 232 12.53 1.50 -11.05
N MET A 233 13.49 0.99 -10.26
CA MET A 233 14.59 1.79 -9.74
C MET A 233 15.48 2.32 -10.86
N VAL A 234 15.86 1.49 -11.82
CA VAL A 234 16.61 1.90 -13.01
C VAL A 234 15.82 2.93 -13.83
N TYR A 235 14.51 2.71 -14.02
CA TYR A 235 13.64 3.63 -14.76
C TYR A 235 13.55 5.00 -14.10
N PHE A 236 13.36 5.04 -12.77
CA PHE A 236 13.29 6.28 -12.00
C PHE A 236 14.66 6.88 -11.66
N LYS A 237 15.75 6.20 -12.03
CA LYS A 237 17.13 6.57 -11.69
C LYS A 237 17.34 6.67 -10.17
N GLU A 238 16.64 5.81 -9.43
CA GLU A 238 16.82 5.69 -7.99
C GLU A 238 18.09 4.85 -7.72
N PRO A 239 19.01 5.33 -6.87
CA PRO A 239 20.24 4.60 -6.53
C PRO A 239 19.88 3.37 -5.68
N THR A 240 20.39 2.21 -6.09
CA THR A 240 20.09 0.93 -5.43
C THR A 240 20.52 0.92 -3.97
N GLU A 241 21.65 1.55 -3.71
CA GLU A 241 22.32 1.60 -2.41
C GLU A 241 21.56 2.45 -1.37
N LYS A 242 20.57 3.25 -1.80
CA LYS A 242 19.75 4.04 -0.87
C LYS A 242 18.46 3.33 -0.45
N LEU A 243 18.00 2.37 -1.25
CA LEU A 243 16.79 1.60 -0.98
C LEU A 243 17.13 0.21 -0.45
N MET A 244 18.32 -0.31 -0.78
CA MET A 244 18.73 -1.68 -0.50
C MET A 244 20.14 -1.66 0.11
N LEU A 245 20.29 -2.35 1.24
CA LEU A 245 21.54 -2.59 1.92
C LEU A 245 21.85 -4.09 1.82
N GLU A 246 22.84 -4.43 1.02
CA GLU A 246 23.36 -5.80 0.97
C GLU A 246 24.23 -6.05 2.21
N VAL A 247 23.96 -7.16 2.89
CA VAL A 247 24.70 -7.61 4.06
C VAL A 247 25.20 -9.03 3.84
N ASP A 248 26.18 -9.43 4.65
CA ASP A 248 26.67 -10.80 4.63
C ASP A 248 25.52 -11.79 4.82
N THR A 249 25.54 -12.90 4.10
CA THR A 249 24.49 -13.93 4.13
C THR A 249 24.30 -14.53 5.52
N CYS A 250 25.32 -14.47 6.38
CA CYS A 250 25.30 -14.94 7.74
C CYS A 250 25.01 -13.82 8.77
N ALA A 251 24.89 -12.55 8.34
CA ALA A 251 24.70 -11.42 9.25
C ALA A 251 23.31 -11.44 9.89
N THR A 252 23.23 -11.47 11.21
CA THR A 252 21.96 -11.33 11.93
C THR A 252 21.49 -9.87 11.94
N ALA A 253 20.21 -9.63 12.25
CA ALA A 253 19.71 -8.27 12.43
C ALA A 253 20.49 -7.48 13.50
N ALA A 254 21.00 -8.15 14.53
CA ALA A 254 21.86 -7.52 15.54
C ALA A 254 23.22 -7.13 14.96
N ASP A 255 23.82 -8.01 14.14
CA ASP A 255 25.09 -7.73 13.48
C ASP A 255 24.97 -6.51 12.56
N VAL A 256 23.90 -6.43 11.76
CA VAL A 256 23.71 -5.30 10.84
C VAL A 256 23.50 -3.98 11.59
N VAL A 257 22.73 -3.98 12.69
CA VAL A 257 22.55 -2.78 13.52
C VAL A 257 23.86 -2.32 14.16
N ASN A 258 24.73 -3.26 14.54
CA ASN A 258 25.99 -2.95 15.22
C ASN A 258 27.16 -2.64 14.27
N THR A 259 27.14 -3.17 13.04
CA THR A 259 28.27 -3.11 12.11
C THR A 259 28.03 -2.22 10.89
N ALA A 260 26.77 -2.03 10.47
CA ALA A 260 26.45 -1.23 9.29
C ALA A 260 26.04 0.19 9.68
N ALA A 261 26.52 1.19 8.93
CA ALA A 261 26.01 2.54 8.98
C ALA A 261 24.61 2.57 8.32
N LEU A 262 23.58 2.26 9.10
CA LEU A 262 22.20 2.24 8.62
C LEU A 262 21.78 3.65 8.15
N PRO A 263 21.12 3.77 6.98
CA PRO A 263 20.63 5.04 6.50
C PRO A 263 19.51 5.55 7.42
N SER A 264 19.36 6.89 7.48
CA SER A 264 18.28 7.55 8.21
C SER A 264 16.91 7.42 7.52
N THR A 265 16.85 6.83 6.33
CA THR A 265 15.63 6.56 5.57
C THR A 265 15.36 5.05 5.51
N PRO A 266 14.09 4.61 5.44
CA PRO A 266 13.76 3.19 5.31
C PRO A 266 14.51 2.53 4.16
N CYS A 267 15.12 1.37 4.43
CA CYS A 267 15.83 0.56 3.45
C CYS A 267 15.52 -0.94 3.65
N LEU A 268 15.66 -1.71 2.57
CA LEU A 268 15.55 -3.15 2.54
C LEU A 268 16.92 -3.75 2.84
N ILE A 269 17.01 -4.67 3.79
CA ILE A 269 18.26 -5.36 4.12
C ILE A 269 18.20 -6.76 3.52
N ILE A 270 19.22 -7.11 2.73
CA ILE A 270 19.22 -8.32 1.91
C ILE A 270 20.44 -9.16 2.27
N GLN A 271 20.19 -10.36 2.78
CA GLN A 271 21.20 -11.36 3.15
C GLN A 271 21.62 -12.22 1.94
N ALA A 272 21.88 -11.57 0.79
CA ALA A 272 22.31 -12.25 -0.43
C ALA A 272 23.05 -11.28 -1.36
N ARG A 273 24.02 -11.80 -2.14
CA ARG A 273 24.60 -11.05 -3.25
C ARG A 273 23.57 -10.88 -4.34
N PHE A 274 23.24 -9.63 -4.63
CA PHE A 274 22.15 -9.26 -5.52
C PHE A 274 22.39 -9.57 -7.01
N SER A 275 23.60 -10.03 -7.36
CA SER A 275 23.94 -10.53 -8.70
C SER A 275 23.16 -11.79 -9.10
N HIS A 276 22.45 -12.44 -8.17
CA HIS A 276 21.63 -13.61 -8.44
C HIS A 276 20.23 -13.42 -7.86
N LEU A 277 19.25 -13.11 -8.71
CA LEU A 277 17.83 -13.12 -8.39
C LEU A 277 17.40 -14.56 -8.07
N HIS A 278 17.76 -15.12 -6.92
CA HIS A 278 17.35 -16.47 -6.51
C HIS A 278 16.16 -16.43 -5.54
N ARG A 279 15.27 -17.42 -5.65
CA ARG A 279 14.07 -17.61 -4.81
C ARG A 279 14.32 -17.70 -3.30
N ASP A 280 15.53 -18.04 -2.87
CA ASP A 280 15.86 -18.33 -1.46
C ASP A 280 16.46 -17.13 -0.70
N SER A 281 16.08 -15.89 -1.06
CA SER A 281 16.58 -14.69 -0.38
C SER A 281 15.69 -14.30 0.79
N ASP A 282 16.15 -14.58 2.02
CA ASP A 282 15.57 -14.03 3.23
C ASP A 282 15.85 -12.52 3.29
N ALA A 283 14.79 -11.72 3.27
CA ALA A 283 14.87 -10.26 3.34
C ALA A 283 14.12 -9.78 4.59
N PHE A 284 14.82 -9.03 5.44
CA PHE A 284 14.22 -8.39 6.60
C PHE A 284 14.24 -6.87 6.40
N THR A 285 13.13 -6.21 6.73
CA THR A 285 13.04 -4.75 6.68
C THR A 285 13.34 -4.17 8.05
N VAL A 286 14.29 -3.25 8.13
CA VAL A 286 14.45 -2.40 9.32
C VAL A 286 13.50 -1.22 9.18
N CYS A 287 12.37 -1.30 9.88
CA CYS A 287 11.41 -0.20 9.98
C CYS A 287 11.79 0.71 11.15
N PHE A 288 12.23 1.95 10.86
CA PHE A 288 12.21 3.03 11.84
C PHE A 288 11.56 4.30 11.28
N LEU A 289 10.50 4.72 12.00
CA LEU A 289 9.85 6.02 12.18
C LEU A 289 9.84 7.08 11.06
N GLY A 290 8.64 7.64 10.81
CA GLY A 290 8.48 9.00 10.28
C GLY A 290 7.71 9.18 8.97
N ILE A 291 6.95 8.19 8.47
CA ILE A 291 6.23 8.34 7.18
C ILE A 291 5.05 9.33 7.28
N ASN A 292 4.56 9.64 8.48
CA ASN A 292 3.60 10.71 8.68
C ASN A 292 4.21 11.82 9.57
N PRO A 293 4.65 12.95 8.99
CA PRO A 293 5.01 14.11 9.81
C PRO A 293 3.75 14.64 10.51
N GLU A 294 3.85 14.91 11.83
CA GLU A 294 2.74 15.46 12.64
C GLU A 294 2.18 16.78 12.10
N LYS A 295 3.00 17.49 11.33
CA LYS A 295 2.59 18.62 10.49
C LYS A 295 3.15 18.37 9.11
N GLY A 296 2.27 18.20 8.13
CA GLY A 296 2.67 18.12 6.72
C GLY A 296 3.66 19.23 6.41
N SER A 297 4.89 18.84 6.05
CA SER A 297 5.94 19.76 5.66
C SER A 297 5.35 20.70 4.62
N LYS A 298 5.30 22.00 4.91
CA LYS A 298 4.83 23.01 3.96
C LYS A 298 5.79 23.06 2.77
N ALA A 299 5.65 22.12 1.84
CA ALA A 299 6.22 22.17 0.52
C ALA A 299 5.09 22.56 -0.45
N LYS A 300 5.35 23.62 -1.23
CA LYS A 300 4.52 24.15 -2.32
C LYS A 300 3.75 23.05 -3.07
N LYS A 301 2.46 23.32 -3.35
CA LYS A 301 1.54 22.60 -4.27
C LYS A 301 2.22 21.43 -5.03
N ARG A 302 2.29 20.24 -4.43
CA ARG A 302 2.67 19.02 -5.14
C ARG A 302 1.41 18.29 -5.60
N SER A 303 1.37 17.93 -6.88
CA SER A 303 0.46 16.90 -7.39
C SER A 303 0.60 15.67 -6.48
N SER A 304 -0.52 15.04 -6.10
CA SER A 304 -0.51 13.92 -5.15
C SER A 304 0.19 12.66 -5.68
N ILE A 305 0.59 12.66 -6.95
CA ILE A 305 1.41 11.62 -7.56
C ILE A 305 2.63 12.33 -8.16
N ASN A 306 3.81 11.76 -7.93
CA ASN A 306 5.05 12.22 -8.55
C ASN A 306 4.84 12.28 -10.09
N PRO A 307 5.15 13.41 -10.76
CA PRO A 307 4.99 13.54 -12.20
C PRO A 307 5.66 12.43 -13.02
N HIS A 308 6.80 11.90 -12.54
CA HIS A 308 7.49 10.78 -13.18
C HIS A 308 6.67 9.48 -13.07
N VAL A 309 6.05 9.22 -11.93
CA VAL A 309 5.17 8.05 -11.71
C VAL A 309 3.91 8.17 -12.56
N SER A 310 3.32 9.36 -12.64
CA SER A 310 2.16 9.61 -13.52
C SER A 310 2.51 9.41 -15.00
N THR A 311 3.72 9.80 -15.39
CA THR A 311 4.22 9.63 -16.75
C THR A 311 4.45 8.16 -17.08
N LEU A 312 5.10 7.40 -16.18
CA LEU A 312 5.24 5.95 -16.35
C LEU A 312 3.87 5.27 -16.47
N HIS A 313 2.93 5.60 -15.58
CA HIS A 313 1.60 5.01 -15.62
C HIS A 313 0.89 5.24 -16.97
N ARG A 314 0.97 6.45 -17.52
CA ARG A 314 0.43 6.75 -18.85
C ARG A 314 1.10 5.94 -19.95
N LYS A 315 2.44 5.89 -19.95
CA LYS A 315 3.20 5.10 -20.92
C LYS A 315 2.86 3.61 -20.87
N LEU A 316 2.64 3.07 -19.66
CA LEU A 316 2.21 1.68 -19.50
C LEU A 316 0.81 1.44 -20.07
N ILE A 317 -0.13 2.37 -19.88
CA ILE A 317 -1.47 2.28 -20.50
C ILE A 317 -1.36 2.36 -22.02
N ASP A 318 -0.62 3.34 -22.55
CA ASP A 318 -0.40 3.50 -23.99
C ASP A 318 0.28 2.26 -24.61
N PHE A 319 1.15 1.60 -23.83
CA PHE A 319 1.81 0.34 -24.16
C PHE A 319 0.89 -0.89 -24.02
N GLU A 320 -0.11 -0.89 -23.15
CA GLU A 320 -1.10 -1.97 -23.10
C GLU A 320 -2.08 -1.88 -24.27
N TRP A 321 -2.34 -0.67 -24.76
CA TRP A 321 -3.20 -0.45 -25.93
C TRP A 321 -2.49 -0.74 -27.26
N SER A 322 -1.35 -1.45 -27.21
CA SER A 322 -0.27 -1.37 -28.18
C SER A 322 -0.02 -2.55 -29.10
N ALA A 323 0.73 -3.58 -28.71
CA ALA A 323 0.29 -4.71 -27.89
C ALA A 323 -1.08 -5.21 -28.37
#